data_AF-A0A1F4NS23-F1
#
_entry.id   AF-A0A1F4NS23-F1
#
_cell.length_a   1.000
_cell.length_b   1.000
_cell.length_c   1.000
_cell.angle_alpha   90.00
_cell.angle_beta   90.00
_cell.angle_gamma   90.00
#
_symmetry.space_group_name_H-M   'P 1'
#
loop_
_entity.id
_entity.type
_entity.pdbx_description
1 polymer ?
#
loop_
_entity_poly.entity_id
_entity_poly.type
_entity_poly.pdbx_seq_one_letter_code
_entity_poly.pdbx_strand_id
1 'polypeptide(L)'
;MRKLQTISTALVATAVTMFSQVEAVLAQVSPPSVGQSSGNIKDIIVDIGNWILGIAGAIAVLWLIYGGIMYITGGEKGAESGKKIIINAIIGLAIIGLASLIARAVVVAIGA
;
A
#
# COMPACT_ATOMS: atom_id res chain seq x y z
N MET A 1 5.40 17.30 -37.59
CA MET A 1 6.43 17.38 -36.53
C MET A 1 5.87 17.84 -35.18
N ARG A 2 4.99 18.86 -35.10
CA ARG A 2 4.37 19.35 -33.84
C ARG A 2 3.54 18.32 -33.05
N LYS A 3 2.88 17.37 -33.72
CA LYS A 3 2.06 16.32 -33.07
C LYS A 3 2.86 15.28 -32.29
N LEU A 4 4.15 15.11 -32.60
CA LEU A 4 5.02 14.19 -31.84
C LEU A 4 5.45 14.79 -30.49
N GLN A 5 5.56 16.11 -30.38
CA GLN A 5 5.91 16.75 -29.12
C GLN A 5 4.75 16.70 -28.11
N THR A 6 3.50 16.81 -28.56
CA THR A 6 2.32 16.76 -27.68
C THR A 6 2.13 15.40 -27.00
N ILE A 7 2.48 14.30 -27.68
CA ILE A 7 2.37 12.94 -27.14
C ILE A 7 3.41 12.72 -26.05
N SER A 8 4.64 13.21 -26.25
CA SER A 8 5.70 13.16 -25.24
C SER A 8 5.35 13.96 -23.99
N THR A 9 4.83 15.19 -24.15
CA THR A 9 4.42 16.02 -23.01
C THR A 9 3.20 15.45 -22.29
N ALA A 10 2.26 14.82 -23.00
CA ALA A 10 1.11 14.16 -22.38
C ALA A 10 1.52 12.96 -21.52
N LEU A 11 2.51 12.17 -21.96
CA LEU A 11 3.04 11.04 -21.21
C LEU A 11 3.81 11.49 -19.96
N VAL A 12 4.55 12.60 -20.05
CA VAL A 12 5.23 13.20 -18.91
C VAL A 12 4.23 13.81 -17.93
N ALA A 13 3.18 14.48 -18.41
CA ALA A 13 2.16 15.08 -17.55
C ALA A 13 1.34 14.04 -16.77
N THR A 14 0.98 12.92 -17.40
CA THR A 14 0.31 11.82 -16.69
C THR A 14 1.24 11.15 -15.68
N ALA A 15 2.52 10.92 -16.03
CA ALA A 15 3.50 10.37 -15.10
C ALA A 15 3.71 11.27 -13.86
N VAL A 16 3.80 12.59 -14.03
CA VAL A 16 3.93 13.56 -12.93
C VAL A 16 2.69 13.57 -12.04
N THR A 17 1.49 13.49 -12.63
CA THR A 17 0.24 13.42 -11.87
C THR A 17 0.16 12.14 -11.03
N MET A 18 0.62 11.00 -11.58
CA MET A 18 0.67 9.74 -10.84
C MET A 18 1.68 9.80 -9.68
N PHE A 19 2.78 10.53 -9.82
CA PHE A 19 3.77 10.74 -8.77
C PHE A 19 3.22 11.58 -7.61
N SER A 20 2.35 12.56 -7.88
CA SER A 20 1.69 13.36 -6.84
C SER A 20 0.73 12.53 -5.98
N GLN A 21 0.10 11.50 -6.55
CA GLN A 21 -0.79 10.59 -5.81
C GLN A 21 -0.01 9.72 -4.80
N VAL A 22 1.30 9.57 -4.96
CA VAL A 22 2.14 8.80 -4.02
C VAL A 22 2.15 9.48 -2.65
N GLU A 23 2.18 10.81 -2.59
CA GLU A 23 2.17 11.54 -1.32
C GLU A 23 0.82 11.41 -0.59
N ALA A 24 -0.29 11.37 -1.34
CA ALA A 24 -1.62 11.08 -0.80
C ALA A 24 -1.74 9.65 -0.25
N VAL A 25 -1.09 8.68 -0.91
CA VAL A 25 -1.01 7.28 -0.44
C VAL A 25 -0.14 7.17 0.81
N LEU A 26 0.97 7.91 0.89
CA LEU A 26 1.85 7.95 2.06
C LEU A 26 1.19 8.65 3.26
N ALA A 27 0.38 9.70 3.03
CA ALA A 27 -0.39 10.37 4.09
C ALA A 27 -1.48 9.45 4.69
N GLN A 28 -1.97 8.48 3.94
CA GLN A 28 -2.88 7.43 4.44
C GLN A 28 -2.16 6.33 5.23
N VAL A 29 -0.83 6.24 5.17
CA VAL A 29 -0.04 5.44 6.12
C VAL A 29 0.05 6.21 7.43
N SER A 30 -1.10 6.40 8.07
CA SER A 30 -1.14 6.81 9.46
C SER A 30 -0.62 5.63 10.30
N PRO A 31 0.39 5.82 11.19
CA PRO A 31 0.76 4.76 12.11
C PRO A 31 -0.48 4.35 12.90
N PRO A 32 -0.69 3.04 13.16
CA PRO A 32 -1.82 2.61 13.96
C PRO A 32 -1.74 3.32 15.31
N SER A 33 -2.70 4.20 15.58
CA SER A 33 -2.82 4.89 16.86
C SER A 33 -3.27 3.84 17.88
N VAL A 34 -2.31 3.24 18.57
CA VAL A 34 -2.54 2.28 19.64
C VAL A 34 -2.97 3.05 20.89
N GLY A 35 -4.19 2.80 21.32
CA GLY A 35 -4.64 3.10 22.66
C GLY A 35 -5.52 4.34 22.76
N GLN A 36 -6.84 4.11 22.71
CA GLN A 36 -7.76 4.69 23.68
C GLN A 36 -8.85 3.64 23.99
N SER A 37 -8.56 2.79 24.98
CA SER A 37 -9.53 1.85 25.51
C SER A 37 -10.63 2.61 26.26
N SER A 38 -11.75 2.85 25.60
CA SER A 38 -12.98 3.38 26.20
C SER A 38 -14.08 2.32 26.26
N GLY A 39 -13.80 1.15 26.85
CA GLY A 39 -14.80 0.18 27.34
C GLY A 39 -15.86 -0.38 26.36
N ASN A 40 -15.87 0.05 25.11
CA ASN A 40 -16.80 -0.37 24.08
C ASN A 40 -16.15 -1.48 23.27
N ILE A 41 -16.87 -2.61 23.09
CA ILE A 41 -16.42 -3.74 22.26
C ILE A 41 -15.99 -3.29 20.84
N LYS A 42 -16.61 -2.20 20.35
CA LYS A 42 -16.27 -1.57 19.07
C LYS A 42 -14.82 -1.08 19.01
N ASP A 43 -14.33 -0.42 20.07
CA ASP A 43 -12.96 0.13 20.11
C ASP A 43 -11.92 -0.98 20.13
N ILE A 44 -12.19 -2.07 20.86
CA ILE A 44 -11.29 -3.23 20.93
C ILE A 44 -11.15 -3.89 19.55
N ILE A 45 -12.25 -4.02 18.79
CA ILE A 45 -12.22 -4.58 17.44
C ILE A 45 -11.41 -3.68 16.49
N VAL A 46 -11.56 -2.36 16.61
CA VAL A 46 -10.82 -1.40 15.79
C VAL A 46 -9.33 -1.38 16.14
N ASP A 47 -8.97 -1.39 17.42
CA ASP A 47 -7.58 -1.43 17.88
C ASP A 47 -6.88 -2.71 17.42
N ILE A 48 -7.54 -3.88 17.57
CA ILE A 48 -6.99 -5.16 17.08
C ILE A 48 -6.83 -5.13 15.55
N GLY A 49 -7.83 -4.62 14.83
CA GLY A 49 -7.77 -4.46 13.37
C GLY A 49 -6.59 -3.58 12.94
N ASN A 50 -6.42 -2.41 13.55
CA ASN A 50 -5.32 -1.50 13.26
C ASN A 50 -3.95 -2.13 13.56
N TRP A 51 -3.85 -2.91 14.64
CA TRP A 51 -2.63 -3.62 14.99
C TRP A 51 -2.27 -4.69 13.94
N ILE A 52 -3.27 -5.46 13.48
CA ILE A 52 -3.09 -6.44 12.39
C ILE A 52 -2.67 -5.75 11.10
N LEU A 53 -3.30 -4.62 10.74
CA LEU A 53 -2.93 -3.85 9.54
C LEU A 53 -1.48 -3.35 9.62
N GLY A 54 -1.03 -2.90 10.79
CA GLY A 54 0.36 -2.48 11.01
C GLY A 54 1.36 -3.61 10.81
N ILE A 55 1.10 -4.79 11.38
CA ILE A 55 1.96 -5.97 11.22
C ILE A 55 1.95 -6.48 9.78
N ALA A 56 0.78 -6.52 9.14
CA ALA A 56 0.64 -6.91 7.75
C ALA A 56 1.44 -5.98 6.83
N GLY A 57 1.40 -4.67 7.09
CA GLY A 57 2.21 -3.68 6.36
C GLY A 57 3.72 -3.92 6.52
N ALA A 58 4.18 -4.17 7.75
CA ALA A 58 5.58 -4.48 8.02
C ALA A 58 6.06 -5.75 7.30
N ILE A 59 5.24 -6.81 7.32
CA ILE A 59 5.53 -8.06 6.61
C ILE A 59 5.56 -7.83 5.09
N ALA A 60 4.63 -7.05 4.54
CA ALA A 60 4.60 -6.74 3.12
C ALA A 60 5.88 -6.04 2.66
N VAL A 61 6.41 -5.09 3.45
CA VAL A 61 7.69 -4.43 3.18
C VAL A 61 8.86 -5.42 3.25
N LEU A 62 8.84 -6.36 4.20
CA LEU A 62 9.86 -7.40 4.30
C LEU A 62 9.91 -8.28 3.03
N TRP A 63 8.76 -8.69 2.52
CA TRP A 63 8.65 -9.46 1.27
C TRP A 63 9.06 -8.64 0.05
N LEU A 64 8.77 -7.33 0.05
CA LEU A 64 9.24 -6.41 -0.99
C LEU A 64 10.77 -6.37 -1.04
N ILE A 65 11.42 -6.25 0.12
CA ILE A 65 12.89 -6.23 0.23
C ILE A 65 13.47 -7.57 -0.25
N TYR A 66 12.90 -8.70 0.19
CA TYR A 66 13.36 -10.02 -0.23
C TYR A 66 13.23 -10.22 -1.75
N GLY A 67 12.10 -9.83 -2.34
CA GLY A 67 11.89 -9.86 -3.78
C GLY A 67 12.84 -8.93 -4.54
N GLY A 68 13.14 -7.75 -3.98
CA GLY A 68 14.10 -6.79 -4.52
C GLY A 68 15.53 -7.31 -4.56
N ILE A 69 16.00 -7.91 -3.46
CA ILE A 69 17.33 -8.52 -3.41
C ILE A 69 17.41 -9.65 -4.43
N MET A 70 16.42 -10.56 -4.47
CA MET A 70 16.40 -11.67 -5.41
C MET A 70 16.32 -11.23 -6.88
N TYR A 71 15.64 -10.11 -7.14
CA TYR A 71 15.56 -9.50 -8.46
C TYR A 71 16.93 -9.00 -8.95
N ILE A 72 17.71 -8.37 -8.07
CA ILE A 72 19.02 -7.79 -8.41
C ILE A 72 20.12 -8.85 -8.46
N THR A 73 20.14 -9.79 -7.51
CA THR A 73 21.27 -10.72 -7.36
C THR A 73 21.09 -12.06 -8.06
N GLY A 74 19.87 -12.43 -8.44
CA GLY A 74 19.54 -13.80 -8.85
C GLY A 74 19.69 -14.13 -10.34
N GLY A 75 20.29 -13.24 -11.15
CA GLY A 75 20.43 -13.44 -12.60
C GLY A 75 19.08 -13.61 -13.31
N GLU A 76 19.04 -14.32 -14.44
CA GLU A 76 17.82 -14.40 -15.27
C GLU A 76 16.64 -15.10 -14.57
N LYS A 77 16.89 -16.22 -13.88
CA LYS A 77 15.85 -16.97 -13.14
C LYS A 77 15.40 -16.28 -11.85
N GLY A 78 16.33 -15.63 -11.15
CA GLY A 78 16.03 -14.87 -9.94
C GLY A 78 15.36 -13.53 -10.23
N ALA A 79 15.66 -12.90 -11.36
CA ALA A 79 14.93 -11.71 -11.83
C ALA A 79 13.45 -12.04 -12.09
N GLU A 80 13.14 -13.15 -12.77
CA GLU A 80 11.75 -13.54 -13.00
C GLU A 80 11.01 -13.86 -11.68
N SER A 81 11.67 -14.58 -10.78
CA SER A 81 11.10 -14.96 -9.48
C SER A 81 10.95 -13.75 -8.55
N GLY A 82 11.96 -12.90 -8.45
CA GLY A 82 11.96 -11.67 -7.67
C GLY A 82 10.89 -10.69 -8.15
N LYS A 83 10.70 -10.56 -9.47
CA LYS A 83 9.60 -9.76 -10.03
C LYS A 83 8.23 -10.28 -9.61
N LYS A 84 8.01 -11.59 -9.62
CA LYS A 84 6.74 -12.19 -9.13
C LYS A 84 6.52 -11.88 -7.65
N ILE A 85 7.56 -11.98 -6.82
CA ILE A 85 7.49 -11.64 -5.39
C ILE A 85 7.14 -10.16 -5.19
N ILE A 86 7.80 -9.25 -5.92
CA ILE A 86 7.54 -7.82 -5.85
C ILE A 86 6.09 -7.52 -6.25
N ILE A 87 5.61 -8.07 -7.36
CA ILE A 87 4.22 -7.88 -7.81
C ILE A 87 3.23 -8.38 -6.74
N ASN A 88 3.47 -9.57 -6.17
CA ASN A 88 2.62 -10.11 -5.12
C ASN A 88 2.65 -9.24 -3.85
N ALA A 89 3.82 -8.70 -3.47
CA ALA A 89 3.96 -7.79 -2.34
C ALA A 89 3.20 -6.47 -2.57
N ILE A 90 3.27 -5.91 -3.77
CA ILE A 90 2.53 -4.70 -4.17
C ILE A 90 1.02 -4.96 -4.10
N ILE A 91 0.55 -6.10 -4.61
CA ILE A 91 -0.87 -6.48 -4.50
C ILE A 91 -1.28 -6.61 -3.04
N GLY A 92 -0.46 -7.25 -2.20
CA GLY A 92 -0.71 -7.34 -0.77
C GLY A 92 -0.82 -5.96 -0.10
N LEU A 93 0.07 -5.03 -0.44
CA LEU A 93 0.03 -3.66 0.06
C LEU A 93 -1.23 -2.91 -0.39
N ALA A 94 -1.64 -3.09 -1.65
CA ALA A 94 -2.89 -2.55 -2.16
C ALA A 94 -4.11 -3.10 -1.41
N ILE A 95 -4.13 -4.40 -1.11
CA ILE A 95 -5.20 -5.04 -0.32
C ILE A 95 -5.25 -4.47 1.10
N ILE A 96 -4.10 -4.27 1.76
CA ILE A 96 -4.04 -3.64 3.10
C ILE A 96 -4.64 -2.23 3.06
N GLY A 97 -4.30 -1.44 2.03
CA GLY A 97 -4.88 -0.12 1.80
C GLY A 97 -6.42 -0.18 1.67
N LEU A 98 -6.94 -1.09 0.84
CA LEU A 98 -8.38 -1.29 0.67
C LEU A 98 -9.09 -1.79 1.94
N ALA A 99 -8.44 -2.67 2.70
CA ALA A 99 -8.97 -3.18 3.96
C ALA A 99 -9.18 -2.05 4.98
N SER A 100 -8.28 -1.06 5.02
CA SER A 100 -8.42 0.10 5.90
C SER A 100 -9.64 0.95 5.56
N LEU A 101 -9.99 1.07 4.28
CA LEU A 101 -11.19 1.80 3.83
C LEU A 101 -12.47 1.07 4.28
N ILE A 102 -12.50 -0.25 4.12
CA ILE A 102 -13.63 -1.08 4.55
C ILE A 102 -13.78 -1.05 6.08
N ALA A 103 -12.68 -1.18 6.83
CA ALA A 103 -12.71 -1.10 8.29
C ALA A 103 -13.30 0.23 8.77
N ARG A 104 -12.89 1.36 8.16
CA ARG A 104 -13.46 2.68 8.45
C ARG A 104 -14.94 2.76 8.08
N ALA A 105 -15.34 2.22 6.92
CA ALA A 105 -16.74 2.19 6.50
C ALA A 105 -17.62 1.40 7.48
N VAL A 106 -17.13 0.26 7.98
CA VAL A 106 -17.81 -0.52 9.02
C VAL A 106 -17.98 0.34 10.27
N VAL A 107 -16.90 0.93 10.80
CA VAL A 107 -16.96 1.79 12.00
C VAL A 107 -17.97 2.92 11.86
N VAL A 108 -18.04 3.57 10.69
CA VAL A 108 -19.03 4.62 10.40
C VAL A 108 -20.45 4.05 10.40
N ALA A 109 -20.67 2.87 9.81
CA ALA A 109 -21.99 2.24 9.74
C ALA A 109 -22.51 1.74 11.10
N ILE A 110 -21.64 1.37 12.04
CA ILE A 110 -22.01 1.03 13.42
C ILE A 110 -21.99 2.23 14.37
N GLY A 111 -21.40 3.36 13.96
CA GLY A 111 -21.29 4.59 14.74
C GLY A 111 -22.38 5.63 14.45
N ALA A 112 -23.14 5.47 13.36
CA ALA A 112 -24.40 6.15 13.08
C ALA A 112 -25.58 5.34 13.62
#